data_AF-A0A6N8J509-F1
#
_entry.id   AF-A0A6N8J509-F1
#
_cell.length_a   1.000
_cell.length_b   1.000
_cell.length_c   1.000
_cell.angle_alpha   90.00
_cell.angle_beta   90.00
_cell.angle_gamma   90.00
#
_symmetry.space_group_name_H-M   'P 1'
#
loop_
_entity.id
_entity.type
_entity.pdbx_description
1 polymer ?
#
loop_
_entity_poly.entity_id
_entity_poly.type
_entity_poly.pdbx_seq_one_letter_code
_entity_poly.pdbx_strand_id
1 'polypeptide(L)'
;MVFSEKKANKVIKDFNLAEQTIKTWRHRGNIPVKYNSGIVKHKIEKPNEIQGAASLKKILADKKLKCTHICALANVKYYMFRDYACQGGPLSREDFISLKKAVNTIRMELKRSLLNLEQYEEPNLKTLTALKELFTRKEVNWLRFFNTDQKLYDKFRSWKNNKRETFPLEVKEELMTCMLVFLAETAVY
;
A
#
# COMPACT_ATOMS: atom_id res chain seq x y z
N MET A 1 -31.72 -9.49 2.86
CA MET A 1 -32.03 -10.47 1.79
C MET A 1 -32.97 -11.52 2.37
N VAL A 2 -34.04 -11.88 1.67
CA VAL A 2 -34.97 -12.95 2.09
C VAL A 2 -34.21 -14.27 2.21
N PHE A 3 -34.46 -15.02 3.28
CA PHE A 3 -33.83 -16.31 3.49
C PHE A 3 -34.20 -17.31 2.38
N SER A 4 -33.20 -18.01 1.88
CA SER A 4 -33.37 -19.16 0.98
C SER A 4 -32.30 -20.17 1.38
N GLU A 5 -32.70 -21.43 1.57
CA GLU A 5 -31.80 -22.49 2.04
C GLU A 5 -30.57 -22.65 1.14
N LYS A 6 -30.79 -22.63 -0.18
CA LYS A 6 -29.72 -22.70 -1.19
C LYS A 6 -28.75 -21.51 -1.09
N LYS A 7 -29.27 -20.29 -0.87
CA LYS A 7 -28.43 -19.09 -0.69
C LYS A 7 -27.70 -19.09 0.65
N ALA A 8 -28.35 -19.53 1.73
CA ALA A 8 -27.76 -19.63 3.07
C ALA A 8 -26.59 -20.62 3.07
N ASN A 9 -26.77 -21.81 2.53
CA ASN A 9 -25.72 -22.83 2.42
C ASN A 9 -24.53 -22.36 1.60
N LYS A 10 -24.80 -21.65 0.49
CA LYS A 10 -23.74 -21.02 -0.31
C LYS A 10 -22.95 -20.00 0.51
N VAL A 11 -23.63 -19.09 1.21
CA VAL A 11 -22.98 -18.08 2.08
C VAL A 11 -22.21 -18.73 3.22
N ILE A 12 -22.75 -19.78 3.85
CA ILE A 12 -22.05 -20.52 4.93
C ILE A 12 -20.74 -21.09 4.42
N LYS A 13 -20.76 -21.73 3.25
CA LYS A 13 -19.57 -22.30 2.61
C LYS A 13 -18.58 -21.21 2.20
N ASP A 14 -19.07 -20.17 1.53
CA ASP A 14 -18.29 -19.06 1.03
C ASP A 14 -17.60 -18.29 2.18
N PHE A 15 -18.29 -18.05 3.30
CA PHE A 15 -17.75 -17.30 4.44
C PHE A 15 -17.24 -18.18 5.59
N ASN A 16 -17.14 -19.50 5.38
CA ASN A 16 -16.73 -20.50 6.37
C ASN A 16 -17.39 -20.32 7.74
N LEU A 17 -18.72 -20.16 7.74
CA LEU A 17 -19.52 -19.96 8.96
C LEU A 17 -19.88 -21.31 9.59
N ALA A 18 -20.16 -21.32 10.88
CA ALA A 18 -20.68 -22.52 11.55
C ALA A 18 -22.06 -22.91 10.99
N GLU A 19 -22.30 -24.20 10.76
CA GLU A 19 -23.57 -24.70 10.18
C GLU A 19 -24.81 -24.29 10.98
N GLN A 20 -24.66 -24.14 12.31
CA GLN A 20 -25.71 -23.67 13.21
C GLN A 20 -26.24 -22.27 12.82
N THR A 21 -25.46 -21.48 12.08
CA THR A 21 -25.85 -20.16 11.59
C THR A 21 -27.05 -20.22 10.64
N ILE A 22 -27.25 -21.33 9.90
CA ILE A 22 -28.45 -21.55 9.06
C ILE A 22 -29.71 -21.54 9.91
N LYS A 23 -29.71 -22.20 11.08
CA LYS A 23 -30.88 -22.26 11.96
C LYS A 23 -31.28 -20.87 12.44
N THR A 24 -30.29 -20.06 12.81
CA THR A 24 -30.50 -18.66 13.23
C THR A 24 -31.10 -17.82 12.11
N TRP A 25 -30.61 -17.94 10.87
CA TRP A 25 -31.13 -17.17 9.74
C TRP A 25 -32.49 -17.66 9.26
N ARG A 26 -32.74 -18.98 9.33
CA ARG A 26 -34.04 -19.58 9.06
C ARG A 26 -35.08 -19.03 10.02
N HIS A 27 -34.78 -19.00 11.32
CA HIS A 27 -35.66 -18.45 12.34
C HIS A 27 -35.94 -16.95 12.15
N ARG A 28 -34.93 -16.17 11.74
CA ARG A 28 -35.06 -14.72 11.48
C ARG A 28 -35.69 -14.38 10.12
N GLY A 29 -35.86 -15.37 9.24
CA GLY A 29 -36.39 -15.18 7.89
C GLY A 29 -35.49 -14.39 6.93
N ASN A 30 -34.27 -14.03 7.33
CA ASN A 30 -33.37 -13.21 6.53
C ASN A 30 -31.89 -13.61 6.66
N ILE A 31 -31.14 -13.39 5.58
CA ILE A 31 -29.67 -13.47 5.57
C ILE A 31 -29.14 -12.03 5.76
N PRO A 32 -28.23 -11.78 6.72
CA PRO A 32 -27.68 -10.45 6.96
C PRO A 32 -27.08 -9.84 5.68
N VAL A 33 -27.37 -8.56 5.46
CA VAL A 33 -26.98 -7.83 4.22
C VAL A 33 -25.46 -7.81 4.02
N LYS A 34 -24.66 -7.92 5.10
CA LYS A 34 -23.20 -8.01 5.03
C LYS A 34 -22.68 -9.20 4.20
N TYR A 35 -23.49 -10.24 3.99
CA TYR A 35 -23.15 -11.39 3.14
C TYR A 35 -23.65 -11.25 1.70
N ASN A 36 -24.36 -10.17 1.39
CA ASN A 36 -24.92 -9.89 0.07
C ASN A 36 -23.90 -9.24 -0.88
N SER A 37 -22.75 -8.81 -0.37
CA SER A 37 -21.71 -8.11 -1.15
C SER A 37 -21.00 -9.03 -2.15
N GLY A 38 -21.14 -10.36 -2.04
CA GLY A 38 -20.44 -11.31 -2.91
C GLY A 38 -18.91 -11.34 -2.73
N ILE A 39 -18.36 -10.45 -1.91
CA ILE A 39 -16.93 -10.37 -1.62
C ILE A 39 -16.66 -11.29 -0.43
N VAL A 40 -16.34 -12.53 -0.75
CA VAL A 40 -15.72 -13.45 0.19
C VAL A 40 -14.30 -12.96 0.44
N LYS A 41 -13.99 -12.66 1.70
CA LYS A 41 -12.63 -12.36 2.13
C LYS A 41 -11.94 -13.66 2.47
N HIS A 42 -10.95 -14.04 1.67
CA HIS A 42 -10.23 -15.30 1.86
C HIS A 42 -9.09 -15.12 2.85
N LYS A 43 -8.72 -16.20 3.54
CA LYS A 43 -7.50 -16.23 4.35
C LYS A 43 -6.27 -16.30 3.44
N ILE A 44 -5.14 -15.83 3.96
CA ILE A 44 -3.84 -15.99 3.30
C ILE A 44 -3.31 -17.37 3.67
N GLU A 45 -3.19 -18.26 2.68
CA GLU A 45 -2.81 -19.66 2.91
C GLU A 45 -1.49 -20.03 2.23
N LYS A 46 -1.14 -19.36 1.13
CA LYS A 46 0.05 -19.70 0.36
C LYS A 46 1.31 -19.21 1.08
N PRO A 47 2.38 -20.04 1.20
CA PRO A 47 3.61 -19.65 1.91
C PRO A 47 4.23 -18.33 1.43
N ASN A 48 4.24 -18.09 0.12
CA ASN A 48 4.73 -16.85 -0.46
C ASN A 48 3.87 -15.62 -0.10
N GLU A 49 2.55 -15.77 -0.04
CA GLU A 49 1.65 -14.70 0.37
C GLU A 49 1.78 -14.40 1.87
N ILE A 50 2.03 -15.42 2.70
CA ILE A 50 2.33 -15.26 4.13
C ILE A 50 3.62 -14.46 4.31
N GLN A 51 4.69 -14.83 3.62
CA GLN A 51 5.97 -14.09 3.64
C GLN A 51 5.80 -12.66 3.14
N GLY A 52 5.01 -12.46 2.07
CA GLY A 52 4.71 -11.14 1.54
C GLY A 52 3.92 -10.27 2.52
N ALA A 53 2.94 -10.84 3.22
CA ALA A 53 2.16 -10.13 4.23
C ALA A 53 3.05 -9.71 5.42
N ALA A 54 3.97 -10.57 5.86
CA ALA A 54 4.97 -10.23 6.86
C ALA A 54 5.92 -9.12 6.38
N SER A 55 6.38 -9.18 5.13
CA SER A 55 7.22 -8.13 4.52
C SER A 55 6.49 -6.80 4.47
N LEU A 56 5.23 -6.79 4.03
CA LEU A 56 4.38 -5.61 3.98
C LEU A 56 4.18 -4.99 5.38
N LYS A 57 3.99 -5.83 6.41
CA LYS A 57 3.90 -5.39 7.81
C LYS A 57 5.18 -4.67 8.25
N LYS A 58 6.37 -5.22 7.93
CA LYS A 58 7.66 -4.60 8.23
C LYS A 58 7.81 -3.24 7.53
N ILE A 59 7.55 -3.20 6.22
CA ILE A 59 7.67 -1.98 5.39
C ILE A 59 6.81 -0.84 5.95
N LEU A 60 5.59 -1.15 6.37
CA LEU A 60 4.68 -0.14 6.92
C LEU A 60 5.02 0.24 8.37
N ALA A 61 5.70 -0.64 9.11
CA ALA A 61 6.25 -0.33 10.43
C ALA A 61 7.47 0.60 10.36
N ASP A 62 8.26 0.55 9.28
CA ASP A 62 9.45 1.38 9.08
C ASP A 62 9.12 2.86 8.75
N LYS A 63 7.83 3.19 8.57
CA LYS A 63 7.28 4.55 8.38
C LYS A 63 7.83 5.32 7.18
N LYS A 64 8.59 4.69 6.27
CA LYS A 64 8.97 5.24 4.96
C LYS A 64 7.75 5.41 4.06
N LEU A 65 6.76 4.53 4.21
CA LEU A 65 5.42 4.68 3.66
C LEU A 65 4.43 5.02 4.78
N LYS A 66 3.55 5.99 4.51
CA LYS A 66 2.49 6.37 5.45
C LYS A 66 1.34 5.39 5.33
N CYS A 67 1.26 4.49 6.30
CA CYS A 67 0.27 3.42 6.36
C CYS A 67 -1.17 3.88 6.10
N THR A 68 -1.60 5.00 6.71
CA THR A 68 -2.94 5.57 6.51
C THR A 68 -3.25 5.87 5.04
N HIS A 69 -2.29 6.46 4.32
CA HIS A 69 -2.44 6.79 2.90
C HIS A 69 -2.31 5.57 2.00
N ILE A 70 -1.44 4.61 2.33
CA ILE A 70 -1.37 3.33 1.60
C ILE A 70 -2.67 2.56 1.71
N CYS A 71 -3.25 2.47 2.92
CA CYS A 71 -4.54 1.85 3.15
C CYS A 71 -5.64 2.54 2.33
N ALA A 72 -5.67 3.88 2.31
CA ALA A 72 -6.61 4.63 1.48
C ALA A 72 -6.44 4.33 -0.03
N LEU A 73 -5.20 4.31 -0.52
CA LEU A 73 -4.89 3.99 -1.93
C LEU A 73 -5.32 2.55 -2.30
N ALA A 74 -5.21 1.62 -1.36
CA ALA A 74 -5.63 0.24 -1.54
C ALA A 74 -7.13 -0.01 -1.29
N ASN A 75 -7.90 1.03 -0.92
CA ASN A 75 -9.28 0.91 -0.45
C ASN A 75 -9.45 -0.09 0.71
N VAL A 76 -8.45 -0.16 1.59
CA VAL A 76 -8.45 -0.97 2.82
C VAL A 76 -8.66 -0.05 4.01
N LYS A 77 -9.58 -0.40 4.90
CA LYS A 77 -9.82 0.38 6.12
C LYS A 77 -8.58 0.33 7.02
N TYR A 78 -8.05 1.50 7.39
CA TYR A 78 -6.81 1.60 8.17
C TYR A 78 -6.82 0.77 9.46
N TYR A 79 -7.92 0.78 10.22
CA TYR A 79 -8.01 0.02 11.47
C TYR A 79 -7.86 -1.50 11.25
N MET A 80 -8.36 -2.05 10.13
CA MET A 80 -8.22 -3.48 9.83
C MET A 80 -6.74 -3.84 9.67
N PHE A 81 -6.00 -3.03 8.93
CA PHE A 81 -4.57 -3.25 8.75
C PHE A 81 -3.79 -3.01 10.05
N ARG A 82 -4.15 -1.98 10.82
CA ARG A 82 -3.53 -1.69 12.13
C ARG A 82 -3.71 -2.87 13.09
N ASP A 83 -4.90 -3.44 13.17
CA ASP A 83 -5.20 -4.56 14.04
C ASP A 83 -4.40 -5.82 13.61
N TYR A 84 -4.25 -6.08 12.30
CA TYR A 84 -3.32 -7.10 11.78
C TYR A 84 -1.86 -6.82 12.17
N ALA A 85 -1.40 -5.59 11.96
CA ALA A 85 -0.01 -5.22 12.18
C ALA A 85 0.37 -5.23 13.67
N CYS A 86 -0.50 -4.76 14.56
CA CYS A 86 -0.17 -4.59 15.98
C CYS A 86 -0.68 -5.72 16.87
N GLN A 87 -1.84 -6.30 16.56
CA GLN A 87 -2.57 -7.20 17.47
C GLN A 87 -2.76 -8.61 16.89
N GLY A 88 -2.23 -8.88 15.68
CA GLY A 88 -2.42 -10.17 15.02
C GLY A 88 -3.86 -10.40 14.53
N GLY A 89 -4.64 -9.33 14.34
CA GLY A 89 -5.97 -9.40 13.73
C GLY A 89 -5.92 -9.97 12.30
N PRO A 90 -7.05 -10.44 11.74
CA PRO A 90 -7.05 -11.07 10.42
C PRO A 90 -6.85 -10.05 9.29
N LEU A 91 -5.95 -10.35 8.36
CA LEU A 91 -5.85 -9.68 7.05
C LEU A 91 -6.34 -10.63 5.96
N SER A 92 -7.30 -10.18 5.16
CA SER A 92 -7.76 -10.98 4.03
C SER A 92 -6.75 -10.98 2.88
N ARG A 93 -6.80 -12.02 2.06
CA ARG A 93 -5.97 -12.15 0.87
C ARG A 93 -6.22 -11.01 -0.12
N GLU A 94 -7.47 -10.60 -0.29
CA GLU A 94 -7.86 -9.48 -1.17
C GLU A 94 -7.28 -8.15 -0.68
N ASP A 95 -7.36 -7.89 0.64
CA ASP A 95 -6.78 -6.69 1.24
C ASP A 95 -5.25 -6.70 1.10
N PHE A 96 -4.61 -7.85 1.34
CA PHE A 96 -3.17 -8.03 1.15
C PHE A 96 -2.74 -7.75 -0.30
N ILE A 97 -3.42 -8.35 -1.29
CA ILE A 97 -3.13 -8.12 -2.71
C ILE A 97 -3.28 -6.64 -3.07
N SER A 98 -4.32 -5.99 -2.56
CA SER A 98 -4.59 -4.57 -2.83
C SER A 98 -3.50 -3.66 -2.23
N LEU A 99 -3.08 -3.94 -0.99
CA LEU A 99 -1.98 -3.22 -0.35
C LEU A 99 -0.64 -3.47 -1.07
N LYS A 100 -0.34 -4.73 -1.45
CA LYS A 100 0.86 -5.08 -2.23
C LYS A 100 0.89 -4.33 -3.56
N LYS A 101 -0.25 -4.24 -4.27
CA LYS A 101 -0.38 -3.45 -5.50
C LYS A 101 -0.13 -1.96 -5.25
N ALA A 102 -0.73 -1.37 -4.21
CA ALA A 102 -0.54 0.03 -3.86
C ALA A 102 0.94 0.39 -3.60
N VAL A 103 1.64 -0.44 -2.82
CA VAL A 103 3.08 -0.29 -2.57
C VAL A 103 3.88 -0.43 -3.88
N ASN A 104 3.56 -1.43 -4.71
CA ASN A 104 4.25 -1.66 -5.97
C ASN A 104 4.05 -0.52 -6.98
N THR A 105 2.88 0.13 -7.03
CA THR A 105 2.65 1.30 -7.89
C THR A 105 3.62 2.42 -7.55
N ILE A 106 3.80 2.74 -6.26
CA ILE A 106 4.74 3.77 -5.81
C ILE A 106 6.18 3.38 -6.17
N ARG A 107 6.55 2.11 -5.94
CA ARG A 107 7.88 1.59 -6.32
C ARG A 107 8.13 1.72 -7.83
N MET A 108 7.14 1.44 -8.66
CA MET A 108 7.29 1.53 -10.11
C MET A 108 7.50 2.96 -10.59
N GLU A 109 6.80 3.93 -10.00
CA GLU A 109 7.02 5.35 -10.30
C GLU A 109 8.40 5.84 -9.86
N LEU A 110 8.84 5.41 -8.67
CA LEU A 110 10.18 5.70 -8.17
C LEU A 110 11.25 5.09 -9.08
N LYS A 111 11.09 3.83 -9.51
CA LYS A 111 11.99 3.16 -10.48
C LYS A 111 12.07 3.92 -11.80
N ARG A 112 10.93 4.34 -12.36
CA ARG A 112 10.91 5.14 -13.60
C ARG A 112 11.65 6.46 -13.42
N SER A 113 11.46 7.11 -12.28
CA SER A 113 12.13 8.38 -11.98
C SER A 113 13.65 8.21 -11.81
N LEU A 114 14.08 7.11 -11.18
CA LEU A 114 15.49 6.74 -11.06
C LEU A 114 16.13 6.51 -12.44
N LEU A 115 15.51 5.69 -13.30
CA LEU A 115 16.01 5.43 -14.65
C LEU A 115 16.13 6.72 -15.48
N ASN A 116 15.14 7.63 -15.34
CA ASN A 116 15.18 8.92 -16.02
C ASN A 116 16.29 9.84 -15.48
N LEU A 117 16.69 9.70 -14.20
CA LEU A 117 17.81 10.45 -13.63
C LEU A 117 19.17 9.89 -14.07
N GLU A 118 19.28 8.58 -14.21
CA GLU A 118 20.47 7.88 -14.69
C GLU A 118 20.78 8.19 -16.16
N GLN A 119 19.75 8.36 -16.98
CA GLN A 119 19.90 8.52 -18.43
C GLN A 119 20.57 9.85 -18.85
N TYR A 120 20.43 10.90 -18.05
CA TYR A 120 20.90 12.24 -18.42
C TYR A 120 21.86 12.77 -17.39
N GLU A 121 22.99 13.35 -17.83
CA GLU A 121 23.89 14.10 -16.95
C GLU A 121 23.12 15.24 -16.27
N GLU A 122 22.41 16.04 -17.07
CA GLU A 122 21.44 17.04 -16.64
C GLU A 122 19.99 16.62 -16.97
N PRO A 123 19.10 16.46 -15.98
CA PRO A 123 17.74 16.01 -16.23
C PRO A 123 16.91 17.03 -17.02
N ASN A 124 16.29 16.59 -18.12
CA ASN A 124 15.41 17.45 -18.91
C ASN A 124 14.11 17.82 -18.16
N LEU A 125 13.38 18.80 -18.69
CA LEU A 125 12.14 19.32 -18.08
C LEU A 125 11.09 18.24 -17.82
N LYS A 126 10.96 17.23 -18.70
CA LYS A 126 10.01 16.13 -18.54
C LYS A 126 10.37 15.27 -17.33
N THR A 127 11.66 14.93 -17.17
CA THR A 127 12.17 14.21 -15.99
C THR A 127 11.94 15.01 -14.71
N LEU A 128 12.27 16.30 -14.72
CA LEU A 128 12.07 17.19 -13.56
C LEU A 128 10.59 17.31 -13.17
N THR A 129 9.68 17.39 -14.15
CA THR A 129 8.24 17.44 -13.90
C THR A 129 7.75 16.15 -13.24
N ALA A 130 8.12 15.00 -13.80
CA ALA A 130 7.77 13.70 -13.24
C ALA A 130 8.32 13.51 -11.80
N LEU A 131 9.54 13.99 -11.54
CA LEU A 131 10.11 14.00 -10.18
C LEU A 131 9.29 14.88 -9.24
N LYS A 132 8.96 16.10 -9.63
CA LYS A 132 8.13 16.99 -8.79
C LYS A 132 6.79 16.34 -8.47
N GLU A 133 6.12 15.74 -9.46
CA GLU A 133 4.88 14.98 -9.26
C GLU A 133 5.08 13.82 -8.29
N LEU A 134 6.14 13.02 -8.44
CA LEU A 134 6.47 11.96 -7.50
C LEU A 134 6.60 12.52 -6.09
N PHE A 135 7.35 13.60 -5.88
CA PHE A 135 7.52 14.23 -4.57
C PHE A 135 6.21 14.82 -3.98
N THR A 136 5.12 14.92 -4.76
CA THR A 136 3.79 15.30 -4.23
C THR A 136 2.99 14.15 -3.64
N ARG A 137 3.41 12.90 -3.85
CA ARG A 137 2.77 11.71 -3.27
C ARG A 137 2.68 11.84 -1.75
N LYS A 138 1.46 11.67 -1.22
CA LYS A 138 1.18 11.74 0.22
C LYS A 138 1.51 10.43 0.93
N GLU A 139 1.56 9.34 0.16
CA GLU A 139 1.86 7.99 0.59
C GLU A 139 3.30 7.82 1.05
N VAL A 140 4.22 8.62 0.53
CA VAL A 140 5.64 8.57 0.90
C VAL A 140 5.92 9.54 2.03
N ASN A 141 6.64 9.08 3.04
CA ASN A 141 7.21 9.94 4.06
C ASN A 141 8.56 10.46 3.59
N TRP A 142 8.57 11.59 2.88
CA TRP A 142 9.77 12.14 2.25
C TRP A 142 10.93 12.41 3.21
N LEU A 143 10.65 12.80 4.46
CA LEU A 143 11.73 12.95 5.45
C LEU A 143 12.39 11.62 5.81
N ARG A 144 11.59 10.56 5.98
CA ARG A 144 12.11 9.20 6.23
C ARG A 144 12.73 8.57 4.97
N PHE A 145 12.27 8.98 3.78
CA PHE A 145 12.86 8.59 2.50
C PHE A 145 14.33 9.03 2.43
N PHE A 146 14.63 10.26 2.84
CA PHE A 146 16.01 10.77 2.94
C PHE A 146 16.73 10.32 4.21
N ASN A 147 16.34 9.19 4.82
CA ASN A 147 16.94 8.67 6.06
C ASN A 147 17.05 9.73 7.18
N THR A 148 16.07 10.64 7.27
CA THR A 148 16.05 11.76 8.23
C THR A 148 17.16 12.80 8.05
N ASP A 149 17.84 12.82 6.90
CA ASP A 149 18.70 13.94 6.50
C ASP A 149 17.84 15.17 6.20
N GLN A 150 17.77 16.06 7.18
CA GLN A 150 16.99 17.28 7.10
C GLN A 150 17.52 18.24 6.02
N LYS A 151 18.84 18.31 5.81
CA LYS A 151 19.45 19.22 4.84
C LYS A 151 19.10 18.80 3.42
N LEU A 152 19.25 17.52 3.12
CA LEU A 152 18.90 16.96 1.82
C LEU A 152 17.40 17.09 1.55
N TYR A 153 16.57 16.77 2.55
CA TYR A 153 15.14 16.94 2.45
C TYR A 153 14.73 18.40 2.18
N ASP A 154 15.31 19.37 2.89
CA ASP A 154 14.95 20.78 2.74
C ASP A 154 15.38 21.34 1.38
N LYS A 155 16.53 20.93 0.84
CA LYS A 155 16.94 21.25 -0.54
C LYS A 155 15.88 20.80 -1.56
N PHE A 156 15.47 19.53 -1.50
CA PHE A 156 14.45 18.99 -2.41
C PHE A 156 13.08 19.62 -2.19
N ARG A 157 12.72 19.92 -0.93
CA ARG A 157 11.47 20.58 -0.59
C ARG A 157 11.42 22.00 -1.16
N SER A 158 12.51 22.76 -1.07
CA SER A 158 12.62 24.10 -1.69
C SER A 158 12.40 23.99 -3.19
N TRP A 159 13.21 23.16 -3.86
CA TRP A 159 13.18 22.98 -5.31
C TRP A 159 11.80 22.55 -5.82
N LYS A 160 11.14 21.64 -5.11
CA LYS A 160 9.79 21.19 -5.45
C LYS A 160 8.77 22.33 -5.42
N ASN A 161 8.83 23.18 -4.39
CA ASN A 161 7.83 24.23 -4.15
C ASN A 161 8.10 25.50 -4.97
N ASN A 162 9.34 25.75 -5.36
CA ASN A 162 9.71 26.90 -6.16
C ASN A 162 9.70 26.57 -7.66
N LYS A 163 8.86 27.27 -8.42
CA LYS A 163 8.78 27.10 -9.88
C LYS A 163 10.00 27.64 -10.61
N ARG A 164 10.76 28.55 -9.99
CA ARG A 164 11.92 29.24 -10.58
C ARG A 164 13.26 28.62 -10.19
N GLU A 165 13.29 27.70 -9.22
CA GLU A 165 14.53 27.02 -8.84
C GLU A 165 14.92 25.96 -9.87
N THR A 166 16.21 25.96 -10.21
CA THR A 166 16.87 24.90 -10.95
C THR A 166 17.00 23.66 -10.09
N PHE A 167 17.07 22.49 -10.73
CA PHE A 167 17.31 21.24 -10.02
C PHE A 167 18.71 21.27 -9.39
N PRO A 168 18.86 20.88 -8.11
CA PRO A 168 20.15 20.90 -7.43
C PRO A 168 20.98 19.69 -7.87
N LEU A 169 21.74 19.85 -8.96
CA LEU A 169 22.54 18.78 -9.57
C LEU A 169 23.56 18.19 -8.59
N GLU A 170 24.05 18.99 -7.65
CA GLU A 170 25.05 18.57 -6.67
C GLU A 170 24.52 17.56 -5.65
N VAL A 171 23.20 17.32 -5.59
CA VAL A 171 22.58 16.30 -4.73
C VAL A 171 21.89 15.18 -5.50
N LYS A 172 22.16 15.09 -6.82
CA LYS A 172 21.57 14.09 -7.71
C LYS A 172 21.91 12.67 -7.28
N GLU A 173 23.19 12.40 -7.01
CA GLU A 173 23.69 11.08 -6.64
C GLU A 173 23.12 10.61 -5.28
N GLU A 174 23.02 11.52 -4.32
CA GLU A 174 22.40 11.26 -3.01
C GLU A 174 20.91 10.95 -3.16
N LEU A 175 20.20 11.67 -4.04
CA LEU A 175 18.81 11.35 -4.35
C LEU A 175 18.69 9.95 -4.94
N MET A 176 19.49 9.63 -5.95
CA MET A 176 19.47 8.32 -6.60
C MET A 176 19.78 7.20 -5.61
N THR A 177 20.75 7.41 -4.71
CA THR A 177 21.07 6.50 -3.61
C THR A 177 19.86 6.31 -2.68
N CYS A 178 19.18 7.39 -2.29
CA CYS A 178 17.96 7.30 -1.46
C CYS A 178 16.84 6.54 -2.18
N MET A 179 16.68 6.73 -3.50
CA MET A 179 15.72 5.96 -4.32
C MET A 179 16.05 4.47 -4.31
N LEU A 180 17.31 4.11 -4.53
CA LEU A 180 17.78 2.72 -4.52
C LEU A 180 17.54 2.04 -3.17
N VAL A 181 17.92 2.71 -2.07
CA VAL A 181 17.70 2.21 -0.70
C VAL A 181 16.21 2.01 -0.44
N PHE A 182 15.37 2.99 -0.78
CA PHE A 182 13.92 2.85 -0.62
C PHE A 182 13.37 1.67 -1.45
N LEU A 183 13.84 1.47 -2.68
CA LEU A 183 13.44 0.35 -3.54
C LEU A 183 13.92 -1.00 -3.01
N ALA A 184 15.06 -1.08 -2.33
CA ALA A 184 15.50 -2.30 -1.69
C ALA A 184 14.60 -2.63 -0.49
N GLU A 185 14.40 -1.65 0.40
CA GLU A 185 13.69 -1.87 1.67
C GLU A 185 12.17 -2.07 1.52
N THR A 186 11.55 -1.47 0.50
CA THR A 186 10.10 -1.58 0.29
C THR A 186 9.67 -2.78 -0.55
N ALA A 187 10.56 -3.75 -0.79
CA ALA A 187 10.26 -4.91 -1.63
C ALA A 187 9.32 -5.88 -0.90
N VAL A 188 8.14 -6.13 -1.49
CA VAL A 188 7.18 -7.10 -0.97
C VAL A 188 7.38 -8.42 -1.71
N TYR A 189 8.03 -9.37 -1.04
CA TYR A 189 8.25 -10.72 -1.55
C TYR A 189 6.92 -11.49 -1.72
#